data_AF-A0A7V7DTY8-F1
#
_entry.id   AF-A0A7V7DTY8-F1
#
_cell.length_a   1.000
_cell.length_b   1.000
_cell.length_c   1.000
_cell.angle_alpha   90.00
_cell.angle_beta   90.00
_cell.angle_gamma   90.00
#
_symmetry.space_group_name_H-M   'P 1'
#
loop_
_entity.id
_entity.type
_entity.pdbx_description
1 polymer ?
#
loop_
_entity_poly.entity_id
_entity_poly.type
_entity_poly.pdbx_seq_one_letter_code
_entity_poly.pdbx_strand_id
1 'polypeptide(L)'
;GVCVAPNGETDLSVLIDFGRLCTREVVGQKDALKAASGFHLSGHGGTNDGIIGAAAAVGLTASGWNGRFIEFGGLRDFPENVLTSRLEQAGILVVSLDRDAQAPAPDDLIHTKNWLRPRLWGNQPILPALKNSEGVWESLGGKRKKG
;
A
#
# COMPACT_ATOMS: atom_id res chain seq x y z
N GLY A 1 -12.20 2.12 -15.05
CA GLY A 1 -12.47 3.55 -14.83
C GLY A 1 -11.17 4.23 -14.46
N VAL A 2 -11.12 5.54 -14.58
CA VAL A 2 -9.99 6.37 -14.17
C VAL A 2 -10.53 7.40 -13.18
N CYS A 3 -9.88 7.53 -12.03
CA CYS A 3 -10.19 8.56 -11.04
C CYS A 3 -8.90 9.33 -10.71
N VAL A 4 -8.97 10.65 -10.73
CA VAL A 4 -7.81 11.52 -10.42
C VAL A 4 -8.24 12.55 -9.40
N ALA A 5 -7.51 12.57 -8.29
CA ALA A 5 -7.61 13.58 -7.25
C ALA A 5 -6.22 14.19 -6.99
N PRO A 6 -6.14 15.50 -6.70
CA PRO A 6 -4.87 16.14 -6.37
C PRO A 6 -4.29 15.59 -5.06
N ASN A 7 -2.97 15.51 -4.98
CA ASN A 7 -2.26 15.24 -3.74
C ASN A 7 -1.92 16.58 -3.08
N GLY A 8 -2.41 16.85 -1.86
CA GLY A 8 -2.18 18.12 -1.17
C GLY A 8 -3.31 18.51 -0.21
N GLU A 9 -3.57 19.81 -0.07
CA GLU A 9 -4.56 20.39 0.86
C GLU A 9 -6.03 20.13 0.49
N THR A 10 -6.29 19.45 -0.61
CA THR A 10 -7.65 19.13 -1.03
C THR A 10 -8.27 18.10 -0.09
N ASP A 11 -9.47 18.38 0.40
CA ASP A 11 -10.20 17.43 1.24
C ASP A 11 -10.66 16.22 0.41
N LEU A 12 -10.12 15.04 0.75
CA LEU A 12 -10.48 13.76 0.15
C LEU A 12 -11.44 12.94 1.03
N SER A 13 -11.98 13.50 2.11
CA SER A 13 -12.85 12.82 3.09
C SER A 13 -13.97 12.03 2.42
N VAL A 14 -14.66 12.63 1.45
CA VAL A 14 -15.78 11.99 0.72
C VAL A 14 -15.30 10.77 -0.07
N LEU A 15 -14.15 10.85 -0.74
CA LEU A 15 -13.56 9.70 -1.44
C LEU A 15 -13.08 8.63 -0.45
N ILE A 16 -12.48 9.03 0.67
CA ILE A 16 -12.03 8.13 1.75
C ILE A 16 -13.21 7.34 2.30
N ASP A 17 -14.31 8.00 2.63
CA ASP A 17 -15.52 7.37 3.15
C ASP A 17 -16.17 6.45 2.11
N PHE A 18 -16.21 6.87 0.85
CA PHE A 18 -16.66 6.02 -0.25
C PHE A 18 -15.78 4.77 -0.41
N GLY A 19 -14.46 4.93 -0.38
CA GLY A 19 -13.51 3.83 -0.44
C GLY A 19 -13.70 2.82 0.69
N ARG A 20 -13.89 3.31 1.93
CA ARG A 20 -14.22 2.47 3.09
C ARG A 20 -15.57 1.78 2.96
N LEU A 21 -16.58 2.45 2.42
CA LEU A 21 -17.89 1.86 2.17
C LEU A 21 -17.78 0.65 1.22
N CYS A 22 -17.00 0.78 0.14
CA CYS A 22 -16.76 -0.28 -0.83
C CYS A 22 -16.09 -1.54 -0.27
N THR A 23 -15.47 -1.49 0.92
CA THR A 23 -14.87 -2.68 1.54
C THR A 23 -15.87 -3.52 2.34
N ARG A 24 -17.06 -2.98 2.62
CA ARG A 24 -18.08 -3.61 3.47
C ARG A 24 -19.44 -3.76 2.79
N GLU A 25 -19.73 -2.99 1.75
CA GLU A 25 -21.04 -2.92 1.11
C GLU A 25 -20.91 -2.93 -0.43
N VAL A 26 -21.93 -3.47 -1.10
CA VAL A 26 -22.06 -3.40 -2.56
C VAL A 26 -22.68 -2.05 -2.93
N VAL A 27 -21.96 -1.24 -3.70
CA VAL A 27 -22.37 0.11 -4.11
C VAL A 27 -22.55 0.21 -5.62
N GLY A 28 -23.23 1.26 -6.10
CA GLY A 28 -23.49 1.48 -7.51
C GLY A 28 -22.65 2.61 -8.14
N GLN A 29 -22.75 2.73 -9.46
CA GLN A 29 -22.10 3.81 -10.22
C GLN A 29 -22.52 5.21 -9.77
N LYS A 30 -23.80 5.39 -9.37
CA LYS A 30 -24.31 6.67 -8.87
C LYS A 30 -23.60 7.14 -7.60
N ASP A 31 -23.27 6.21 -6.71
CA ASP A 31 -22.54 6.50 -5.48
C ASP A 31 -21.12 6.95 -5.78
N ALA A 32 -20.46 6.28 -6.73
CA ALA A 32 -19.12 6.66 -7.20
C ALA A 32 -19.11 8.07 -7.82
N LEU A 33 -20.07 8.38 -8.69
CA LEU A 33 -20.21 9.69 -9.33
C LEU A 33 -20.47 10.79 -8.28
N LYS A 34 -21.30 10.51 -7.28
CA LYS A 34 -21.55 11.44 -6.17
C LYS A 34 -20.28 11.68 -5.35
N ALA A 35 -19.57 10.62 -4.98
CA ALA A 35 -18.36 10.69 -4.18
C ALA A 35 -17.22 11.44 -4.91
N ALA A 36 -17.13 11.27 -6.22
CA ALA A 36 -16.12 11.90 -7.06
C ALA A 36 -16.58 13.24 -7.68
N SER A 37 -17.67 13.85 -7.22
CA SER A 37 -18.24 15.07 -7.84
C SER A 37 -17.30 16.28 -7.90
N GLY A 38 -16.31 16.34 -7.01
CA GLY A 38 -15.24 17.35 -7.02
C GLY A 38 -13.94 16.91 -7.71
N PHE A 39 -13.92 15.74 -8.35
CA PHE A 39 -12.72 15.09 -8.87
C PHE A 39 -12.96 14.55 -10.28
N HIS A 40 -11.88 14.21 -10.98
CA HIS A 40 -12.03 13.56 -12.28
C HIS A 40 -12.43 12.09 -12.07
N LEU A 41 -13.50 11.65 -12.75
CA LEU A 41 -13.92 10.26 -12.82
C LEU A 41 -14.47 9.94 -14.22
N SER A 42 -13.93 8.90 -14.85
CA SER A 42 -14.32 8.49 -16.20
C SER A 42 -14.37 6.97 -16.38
N GLY A 43 -15.37 6.52 -17.13
CA GLY A 43 -15.50 5.14 -17.60
C GLY A 43 -14.81 4.93 -18.95
N HIS A 44 -14.18 3.77 -19.15
CA HIS A 44 -13.39 3.48 -20.36
C HIS A 44 -13.56 2.06 -20.88
N GLY A 45 -14.59 1.32 -20.45
CA GLY A 45 -14.78 -0.04 -20.91
C GLY A 45 -16.04 -0.71 -20.38
N GLY A 46 -16.61 -1.61 -21.18
CA GLY A 46 -17.80 -2.40 -20.85
C GLY A 46 -18.96 -1.54 -20.36
N THR A 47 -19.53 -1.92 -19.21
CA THR A 47 -20.62 -1.23 -18.50
C THR A 47 -20.17 0.04 -17.76
N ASN A 48 -18.89 0.38 -17.81
CA ASN A 48 -18.24 1.44 -17.03
C ASN A 48 -18.22 1.23 -15.51
N ASP A 49 -18.58 0.05 -14.99
CA ASP A 49 -18.57 -0.23 -13.54
C ASP A 49 -17.19 -0.04 -12.88
N GLY A 50 -16.12 -0.10 -13.66
CA GLY A 50 -14.76 0.16 -13.18
C GLY A 50 -14.54 1.58 -12.63
N ILE A 51 -15.50 2.50 -12.72
CA ILE A 51 -15.46 3.78 -12.00
C ILE A 51 -15.59 3.60 -10.47
N ILE A 52 -16.34 2.59 -10.03
CA ILE A 52 -16.54 2.28 -8.60
C ILE A 52 -15.20 1.96 -7.96
N GLY A 53 -14.48 0.99 -8.55
CA GLY A 53 -13.16 0.60 -8.09
C GLY A 53 -12.13 1.73 -8.21
N ALA A 54 -12.19 2.55 -9.26
CA ALA A 54 -11.25 3.66 -9.44
C ALA A 54 -11.40 4.73 -8.35
N ALA A 55 -12.62 5.19 -8.07
CA ALA A 55 -12.87 6.16 -6.99
C ALA A 55 -12.56 5.56 -5.61
N ALA A 56 -12.94 4.30 -5.37
CA ALA A 56 -12.63 3.60 -4.13
C ALA A 56 -11.13 3.47 -3.89
N ALA A 57 -10.35 3.13 -4.92
CA ALA A 57 -8.89 2.99 -4.81
C ALA A 57 -8.20 4.31 -4.42
N VAL A 58 -8.63 5.45 -4.99
CA VAL A 58 -8.12 6.77 -4.59
C VAL A 58 -8.42 7.03 -3.12
N GLY A 59 -9.67 6.86 -2.68
CA GLY A 59 -10.07 7.06 -1.29
C GLY A 59 -9.37 6.13 -0.30
N LEU A 60 -9.26 4.84 -0.64
CA LEU A 60 -8.56 3.85 0.19
C LEU A 60 -7.06 4.18 0.30
N THR A 61 -6.42 4.60 -0.79
CA THR A 61 -5.02 5.02 -0.78
C THR A 61 -4.84 6.28 0.07
N ALA A 62 -5.69 7.30 -0.13
CA ALA A 62 -5.68 8.54 0.63
C ALA A 62 -5.97 8.32 2.13
N SER A 63 -6.67 7.25 2.51
CA SER A 63 -6.87 6.91 3.92
C SER A 63 -5.57 6.50 4.65
N GLY A 64 -4.51 6.20 3.90
CA GLY A 64 -3.18 5.93 4.45
C GLY A 64 -2.94 4.50 4.92
N TRP A 65 -3.91 3.60 4.78
CA TRP A 65 -3.83 2.24 5.32
C TRP A 65 -4.07 1.14 4.28
N ASN A 66 -4.30 1.51 3.04
CA ASN A 66 -4.61 0.58 1.97
C ASN A 66 -3.69 0.83 0.78
N GLY A 67 -2.88 -0.17 0.45
CA GLY A 67 -1.98 -0.09 -0.67
C GLY A 67 -0.79 -1.00 -0.52
N ARG A 68 -0.17 -1.30 -1.65
CA ARG A 68 1.08 -2.04 -1.72
C ARG A 68 1.96 -1.40 -2.78
N PHE A 69 3.19 -1.09 -2.41
CA PHE A 69 4.17 -0.52 -3.31
C PHE A 69 4.72 -1.62 -4.23
N ILE A 70 4.45 -1.48 -5.52
CA ILE A 70 4.97 -2.35 -6.59
C ILE A 70 6.18 -1.69 -7.26
N GLU A 71 6.15 -0.35 -7.32
CA GLU A 71 7.21 0.54 -7.78
C GLU A 71 7.40 1.64 -6.75
N PHE A 72 8.63 1.83 -6.24
CA PHE A 72 8.98 2.84 -5.24
C PHE A 72 10.51 2.88 -5.08
N GLY A 73 11.17 3.96 -5.48
CA GLY A 73 12.61 4.15 -5.22
C GLY A 73 13.51 2.97 -5.65
N GLY A 74 13.17 2.22 -6.70
CA GLY A 74 13.97 1.07 -7.17
C GLY A 74 13.77 -0.23 -6.37
N LEU A 75 12.54 -0.56 -5.93
CA LEU A 75 12.26 -1.81 -5.15
C LEU A 75 12.86 -3.10 -5.72
N ARG A 76 13.08 -3.18 -7.04
CA ARG A 76 13.63 -4.38 -7.70
C ARG A 76 15.15 -4.45 -7.69
N ASP A 77 15.84 -3.37 -7.32
CA ASP A 77 17.29 -3.27 -7.31
C ASP A 77 17.88 -3.73 -5.96
N PHE A 78 17.03 -3.89 -4.95
CA PHE A 78 17.43 -4.43 -3.66
C PHE A 78 17.80 -5.92 -3.75
N PRO A 79 18.93 -6.34 -3.17
CA PRO A 79 19.30 -7.74 -3.10
C PRO A 79 18.37 -8.52 -2.14
N GLU A 80 18.55 -9.84 -2.13
CA GLU A 80 17.79 -10.73 -1.25
C GLU A 80 18.00 -10.44 0.24
N ASN A 81 19.22 -10.07 0.64
CA ASN A 81 19.55 -9.71 2.02
C ASN A 81 19.98 -8.25 2.05
N VAL A 82 19.29 -7.43 2.84
CA VAL A 82 19.47 -5.98 2.89
C VAL A 82 19.58 -5.53 4.33
N LEU A 83 20.49 -4.62 4.65
CA LEU A 83 20.51 -3.98 5.98
C LEU A 83 19.24 -3.16 6.21
N THR A 84 18.70 -3.18 7.42
CA THR A 84 17.55 -2.34 7.82
C THR A 84 17.78 -0.87 7.43
N SER A 85 18.95 -0.32 7.75
CA SER A 85 19.32 1.07 7.43
C SER A 85 19.26 1.41 5.94
N ARG A 86 19.57 0.46 5.06
CA ARG A 86 19.50 0.64 3.59
C ARG A 86 18.06 0.78 3.11
N LEU A 87 17.11 0.09 3.74
CA LEU A 87 15.68 0.22 3.45
C LEU A 87 15.15 1.55 3.98
N GLU A 88 15.54 1.93 5.19
CA GLU A 88 15.13 3.20 5.81
C GLU A 88 15.63 4.42 5.02
N GLN A 89 16.89 4.38 4.54
CA GLN A 89 17.44 5.40 3.65
C GLN A 89 16.67 5.53 2.33
N ALA A 90 16.02 4.46 1.88
CA ALA A 90 15.13 4.47 0.71
C ALA A 90 13.68 4.88 1.05
N GLY A 91 13.39 5.28 2.30
CA GLY A 91 12.06 5.69 2.75
C GLY A 91 11.14 4.52 3.08
N ILE A 92 11.68 3.32 3.32
CA ILE A 92 10.93 2.12 3.70
C ILE A 92 11.22 1.82 5.16
N LEU A 93 10.23 2.02 6.04
CA LEU A 93 10.37 1.70 7.45
C LEU A 93 10.08 0.21 7.68
N VAL A 94 11.00 -0.50 8.33
CA VAL A 94 10.80 -1.91 8.69
C VAL A 94 10.10 -1.98 10.05
N VAL A 95 9.00 -2.73 10.12
CA VAL A 95 8.22 -2.87 11.35
C VAL A 95 8.14 -4.35 11.73
N SER A 96 8.53 -4.63 12.97
CA SER A 96 8.37 -5.96 13.56
C SER A 96 6.90 -6.28 13.82
N LEU A 97 6.51 -7.51 13.48
CA LEU A 97 5.20 -8.07 13.79
C LEU A 97 5.25 -9.13 14.89
N ASP A 98 6.39 -9.27 15.56
CA ASP A 98 6.51 -10.16 16.71
C ASP A 98 5.78 -9.61 17.92
N ARG A 99 5.44 -10.52 18.85
CA ARG A 99 4.73 -10.18 20.10
C ARG A 99 5.50 -9.19 20.96
N ASP A 100 6.82 -9.32 20.98
CA ASP A 100 7.71 -8.50 21.80
C ASP A 100 8.03 -7.15 21.15
N ALA A 101 7.52 -6.89 19.93
CA ALA A 101 7.61 -5.63 19.20
C ALA A 101 9.03 -5.02 19.12
N GLN A 102 10.07 -5.85 19.13
CA GLN A 102 11.45 -5.38 18.99
C GLN A 102 11.64 -4.76 17.61
N ALA A 103 12.10 -3.51 17.53
CA ALA A 103 12.45 -2.90 16.27
C ALA A 103 13.76 -3.53 15.73
N PRO A 104 13.86 -3.83 14.42
CA PRO A 104 15.12 -4.19 13.80
C PRO A 104 16.16 -3.10 14.01
N ALA A 105 17.38 -3.47 14.39
CA ALA A 105 18.49 -2.54 14.47
C ALA A 105 18.96 -2.12 13.07
N PRO A 106 19.60 -0.94 12.91
CA PRO A 106 20.06 -0.45 11.60
C PRO A 106 21.01 -1.40 10.84
N ASP A 107 21.78 -2.20 11.60
CA ASP A 107 22.75 -3.20 11.14
C ASP A 107 22.17 -4.62 11.02
N ASP A 108 20.90 -4.83 11.42
CA ASP A 108 20.22 -6.10 11.20
C ASP A 108 19.98 -6.36 9.71
N LEU A 109 19.97 -7.64 9.33
CA LEU A 109 19.68 -8.09 7.97
C LEU A 109 18.19 -8.42 7.80
N ILE A 110 17.60 -7.92 6.72
CA ILE A 110 16.26 -8.24 6.26
C ILE A 110 16.36 -9.17 5.04
N HIS A 111 15.80 -10.37 5.18
CA HIS A 111 15.61 -11.32 4.09
C HIS A 111 14.33 -10.98 3.30
N THR A 112 14.50 -10.52 2.06
CA THR A 112 13.42 -10.01 1.19
C THR A 112 12.87 -11.08 0.23
N LYS A 113 13.51 -12.26 0.15
CA LYS A 113 13.15 -13.34 -0.79
C LYS A 113 13.15 -12.87 -2.25
N ASN A 114 14.02 -11.90 -2.59
CA ASN A 114 14.02 -11.21 -3.89
C ASN A 114 12.65 -10.61 -4.27
N TRP A 115 11.86 -10.23 -3.26
CA TRP A 115 10.50 -9.73 -3.43
C TRP A 115 10.16 -8.67 -2.37
N LEU A 116 10.64 -7.46 -2.60
CA LEU A 116 10.35 -6.32 -1.75
C LEU A 116 9.03 -5.65 -2.17
N ARG A 117 7.99 -5.72 -1.34
CA ARG A 117 6.69 -5.07 -1.57
C ARG A 117 6.14 -4.46 -0.27
N PRO A 118 6.63 -3.27 0.12
CA PRO A 118 6.10 -2.55 1.26
C PRO A 118 4.60 -2.30 1.13
N ARG A 119 3.93 -2.10 2.27
CA ARG A 119 2.51 -1.75 2.37
C ARG A 119 2.37 -0.28 2.75
N LEU A 120 1.29 0.34 2.31
CA LEU A 120 0.93 1.68 2.78
C LEU A 120 0.24 1.56 4.12
N TRP A 121 0.95 1.87 5.22
CA TRP A 121 0.43 1.88 6.58
C TRP A 121 0.74 3.24 7.22
N GLY A 122 -0.26 3.90 7.78
CA GLY A 122 -0.09 5.23 8.38
C GLY A 122 0.49 6.28 7.44
N ASN A 123 0.15 6.25 6.14
CA ASN A 123 0.72 7.09 5.09
C ASN A 123 2.22 6.87 4.80
N GLN A 124 2.78 5.74 5.25
CA GLN A 124 4.19 5.42 5.06
C GLN A 124 4.38 4.07 4.33
N PRO A 125 5.45 3.92 3.53
CA PRO A 125 5.89 2.61 3.04
C PRO A 125 6.47 1.80 4.20
N ILE A 126 5.69 0.83 4.69
CA ILE A 126 6.10 -0.08 5.76
C ILE A 126 6.43 -1.45 5.19
N LEU A 127 7.58 -2.01 5.55
CA LEU A 127 7.92 -3.41 5.31
C LEU A 127 7.70 -4.21 6.61
N PRO A 128 6.64 -5.02 6.71
CA PRO A 128 6.41 -5.84 7.89
C PRO A 128 7.35 -7.06 7.87
N ALA A 129 8.00 -7.32 8.99
CA ALA A 129 8.98 -8.40 9.14
C ALA A 129 8.77 -9.18 10.45
N LEU A 130 9.21 -10.44 10.46
CA LEU A 130 9.28 -11.30 11.65
C LEU A 130 10.75 -11.59 11.96
N LYS A 131 11.11 -11.65 13.24
CA LYS A 131 12.45 -12.05 13.65
C LYS A 131 12.64 -13.53 13.33
N ASN A 132 13.70 -13.82 12.58
CA ASN A 132 14.09 -15.21 12.28
C ASN A 132 15.12 -15.69 13.31
N SER A 133 16.16 -14.89 13.54
CA SER A 133 17.18 -15.10 14.56
C SER A 133 17.70 -13.77 15.09
N GLU A 134 18.65 -13.78 16.02
CA GLU A 134 19.36 -12.55 16.40
C GLU A 134 19.99 -11.89 15.17
N GLY A 135 19.75 -10.59 15.00
CA GLY A 135 20.25 -9.79 13.89
C GLY A 135 19.65 -10.09 12.51
N VAL A 136 18.67 -11.01 12.41
CA VAL A 136 18.12 -11.44 11.11
C VAL A 136 16.60 -11.48 11.16
N TRP A 137 16.00 -10.82 10.19
CA TRP A 137 14.56 -10.70 10.01
C TRP A 137 14.15 -11.21 8.65
N GLU A 138 12.90 -11.61 8.54
CA GLU A 138 12.30 -12.03 7.29
C GLU A 138 11.09 -11.18 6.96
N SER A 139 11.05 -10.64 5.74
CA SER A 139 9.86 -9.93 5.26
C SER A 139 8.69 -10.90 5.09
N LEU A 140 7.49 -10.48 5.49
CA LEU A 140 6.27 -11.30 5.36
C LEU A 140 5.87 -11.57 3.91
N GLY A 141 6.33 -10.72 2.99
CA GLY A 141 6.04 -10.83 1.58
C GLY A 141 6.64 -12.06 0.93
N GLY A 142 6.00 -12.57 -0.12
CA GLY A 142 6.58 -13.62 -0.95
C GLY A 142 5.80 -13.82 -2.24
N LYS A 143 6.47 -14.34 -3.27
CA LYS A 143 5.79 -14.82 -4.47
C LYS A 143 4.99 -16.07 -4.11
N ARG A 144 3.70 -16.08 -4.46
CA ARG A 144 2.91 -17.32 -4.43
C ARG A 144 3.52 -18.32 -5.41
N LYS A 145 3.75 -19.56 -4.97
CA LYS A 145 4.07 -20.66 -5.90
C LYS A 145 2.89 -20.83 -6.85
N LYS A 146 3.15 -20.90 -8.15
CA LYS A 146 2.12 -21.31 -9.12
C LYS A 146 1.82 -22.79 -8.83
N GLY A 147 0.57 -23.08 -8.49
CA GLY A 147 0.05 -24.44 -8.46
C GLY A 147 -0.18 -24.96 -9.86
#